data_AF-A0A2V7Y8J3-F1
#
_entry.id   AF-A0A2V7Y8J3-F1
#
_cell.length_a   1.000
_cell.length_b   1.000
_cell.length_c   1.000
_cell.angle_alpha   90.00
_cell.angle_beta   90.00
_cell.angle_gamma   90.00
#
_symmetry.space_group_name_H-M   'P 1'
#
loop_
_entity.id
_entity.type
_entity.pdbx_description
1 polymer ?
#
loop_
_entity_poly.entity_id
_entity_poly.type
_entity_poly.pdbx_seq_one_letter_code
_entity_poly.pdbx_strand_id
1 'polypeptide(L)'
;MAHGEDAVVAAVLADYRTAPISEKLRAMLGFLEKLTLRPEEIGPDDVAPLRAAGLTDEEIEDAIHVCALFNVINRVADSLGFEPADANGYQVSARMLLDKGYA
;
A
#
# COMPACT_ATOMS: atom_id res chain seq x y z
N MET A 1 -18.06 -5.83 -13.13
CA MET A 1 -18.05 -4.36 -12.95
C MET A 1 -16.65 -3.90 -12.51
N ALA A 2 -15.60 -4.19 -13.29
CA ALA A 2 -14.20 -3.96 -12.88
C ALA A 2 -13.62 -2.60 -13.31
N HIS A 3 -14.24 -1.91 -14.27
CA HIS A 3 -13.67 -0.69 -14.86
C HIS A 3 -13.57 0.51 -13.90
N GLY A 4 -14.33 0.53 -12.80
CA GLY A 4 -14.30 1.62 -11.81
C GLY A 4 -13.14 1.52 -10.83
N GLU A 5 -12.77 0.30 -10.43
CA GLU A 5 -11.66 0.05 -9.50
C GLU A 5 -10.31 0.28 -10.18
N ASP A 6 -10.15 -0.17 -11.42
CA ASP A 6 -8.92 0.05 -12.21
C ASP A 6 -8.60 1.54 -12.40
N ALA A 7 -9.63 2.37 -12.63
CA ALA A 7 -9.47 3.81 -12.81
C ALA A 7 -9.07 4.52 -11.50
N VAL A 8 -9.66 4.10 -10.37
CA VAL A 8 -9.29 4.63 -9.04
C VAL A 8 -7.86 4.23 -8.70
N VAL A 9 -7.48 2.98 -8.92
CA VAL A 9 -6.12 2.49 -8.70
C VAL A 9 -5.13 3.28 -9.54
N ALA A 10 -5.40 3.47 -10.84
CA ALA A 10 -4.54 4.26 -11.72
C ALA A 10 -4.38 5.71 -11.23
N ALA A 11 -5.47 6.33 -10.74
CA ALA A 11 -5.40 7.68 -10.18
C ALA A 11 -4.57 7.74 -8.89
N VAL A 12 -4.70 6.75 -8.00
CA VAL A 12 -3.90 6.65 -6.76
C VAL A 12 -2.41 6.46 -7.07
N LEU A 13 -2.09 5.61 -8.04
CA LEU A 13 -0.72 5.38 -8.49
C LEU A 13 -0.09 6.62 -9.13
N ALA A 14 -0.90 7.45 -9.82
CA ALA A 14 -0.44 8.71 -10.40
C ALA A 14 -0.18 9.78 -9.33
N ASP A 15 -1.16 10.04 -8.46
CA ASP A 15 -1.01 10.87 -7.26
C ASP A 15 -2.17 10.64 -6.28
N TYR A 16 -1.91 9.92 -5.20
CA TYR A 16 -2.90 9.64 -4.17
C TYR A 16 -3.50 10.89 -3.52
N ARG A 17 -2.84 12.05 -3.62
CA ARG A 17 -3.33 13.32 -3.03
C ARG A 17 -4.47 13.93 -3.83
N THR A 18 -4.55 13.62 -5.13
CA THR A 18 -5.61 14.12 -6.04
C THR A 18 -6.62 13.05 -6.44
N ALA A 19 -6.33 11.78 -6.17
CA ALA A 19 -7.19 10.66 -6.49
C ALA A 19 -8.58 10.75 -5.82
N PRO A 20 -9.64 10.23 -6.46
CA PRO A 20 -11.02 10.26 -5.95
C PRO A 20 -11.25 9.18 -4.86
N ILE A 21 -10.48 9.25 -3.78
CA ILE A 21 -10.55 8.37 -2.61
C ILE A 21 -11.11 9.10 -1.39
N SER A 22 -11.53 8.35 -0.37
CA SER A 22 -11.99 8.95 0.89
C SER A 22 -10.85 9.68 1.61
N GLU A 23 -11.20 10.70 2.40
CA GLU A 23 -10.23 11.42 3.22
C GLU A 23 -9.55 10.52 4.26
N LYS A 24 -10.27 9.50 4.75
CA LYS A 24 -9.72 8.43 5.59
C LYS A 24 -8.55 7.71 4.90
N LEU A 25 -8.74 7.25 3.67
CA LEU A 25 -7.69 6.57 2.92
C LEU A 25 -6.55 7.52 2.55
N ARG A 26 -6.86 8.76 2.17
CA ARG A 26 -5.86 9.78 1.84
C ARG A 26 -4.95 10.10 3.02
N ALA A 27 -5.52 10.26 4.22
CA ALA A 27 -4.77 10.50 5.45
C ALA A 27 -3.83 9.33 5.77
N MET A 28 -4.33 8.09 5.67
CA MET A 28 -3.52 6.88 5.90
C MET A 28 -2.34 6.80 4.92
N LEU A 29 -2.58 7.03 3.61
CA LEU A 29 -1.51 7.03 2.60
C LEU A 29 -0.46 8.11 2.87
N GLY A 30 -0.87 9.29 3.33
CA GLY A 30 0.06 10.35 3.75
C GLY A 30 0.95 9.95 4.92
N PHE A 31 0.38 9.27 5.93
CA PHE A 31 1.16 8.72 7.03
C PHE A 31 2.13 7.62 6.55
N LEU A 32 1.67 6.69 5.69
CA LEU A 32 2.51 5.60 5.18
C LEU A 32 3.66 6.10 4.29
N GLU A 33 3.45 7.19 3.54
CA GLU A 33 4.50 7.88 2.81
C GLU A 33 5.57 8.42 3.76
N LYS A 34 5.18 9.12 4.84
CA LYS A 34 6.13 9.58 5.87
C LYS A 34 6.85 8.39 6.51
N LEU A 35 6.14 7.34 6.89
CA LEU A 35 6.73 6.12 7.46
C LEU A 35 7.76 5.47 6.53
N THR A 36 7.52 5.51 5.21
CA THR A 36 8.43 4.94 4.21
C THR A 36 9.68 5.80 4.00
N LEU A 37 9.51 7.12 3.94
CA LEU A 37 10.58 8.05 3.56
C LEU A 37 11.40 8.57 4.74
N ARG A 38 10.77 8.75 5.90
CA ARG A 38 11.33 9.38 7.11
C ARG A 38 10.79 8.69 8.39
N PRO A 39 10.99 7.37 8.54
CA PRO A 39 10.47 6.61 9.69
C PRO A 39 10.94 7.15 11.05
N GLU A 40 12.14 7.75 11.11
CA GLU A 40 12.72 8.36 12.30
C GLU A 40 11.98 9.60 12.80
N GLU A 41 11.16 10.22 11.94
CA GLU A 41 10.34 11.39 12.27
C GLU A 41 8.93 11.01 12.74
N ILE A 42 8.57 9.73 12.72
CA ILE A 42 7.23 9.27 13.13
C ILE A 42 7.09 9.35 14.65
N GLY A 43 6.00 9.97 15.09
CA GLY A 43 5.66 10.07 16.50
C GLY A 43 4.14 10.09 16.77
N PRO A 44 3.73 10.23 18.04
CA PRO A 44 2.32 10.25 18.42
C PRO A 44 1.48 11.32 17.69
N ASP A 45 2.09 12.45 17.36
CA ASP A 45 1.43 13.57 16.67
C ASP A 45 1.05 13.22 15.22
N ASP A 46 1.69 12.21 14.61
CA ASP A 46 1.32 11.73 13.27
C ASP A 46 0.08 10.83 13.28
N VAL A 47 -0.27 10.26 14.44
CA VAL A 47 -1.42 9.35 14.60
C VAL A 47 -2.70 10.13 14.91
N ALA A 48 -2.59 11.27 15.59
CA ALA A 48 -3.76 12.08 15.95
C ALA A 48 -4.63 12.51 14.75
N PRO A 49 -4.06 12.95 13.61
CA PRO A 49 -4.84 13.25 12.40
C PRO A 49 -5.55 12.03 11.81
N LEU A 50 -4.95 10.83 11.90
CA LEU A 50 -5.57 9.59 11.41
C LEU A 50 -6.84 9.26 12.20
N ARG A 51 -6.76 9.35 13.53
CA ARG A 51 -7.92 9.16 14.41
C ARG A 51 -9.01 10.20 14.14
N ALA A 52 -8.62 11.47 13.93
CA ALA A 52 -9.55 12.53 13.57
C ALA A 52 -10.26 12.29 12.22
N ALA A 53 -9.59 11.61 11.29
CA ALA A 53 -10.16 11.16 10.02
C ALA A 53 -11.04 9.89 10.14
N GLY A 54 -11.19 9.34 11.35
CA GLY A 54 -12.05 8.19 11.65
C GLY A 54 -11.38 6.82 11.45
N LEU A 55 -10.05 6.75 11.48
CA LEU A 55 -9.34 5.48 11.59
C LEU A 55 -9.36 4.96 13.03
N THR A 56 -9.59 3.66 13.19
CA THR A 56 -9.37 2.94 14.46
C THR A 56 -7.88 2.65 14.64
N ASP A 57 -7.45 2.39 15.88
CA ASP A 57 -6.07 1.99 16.15
C ASP A 57 -5.71 0.67 15.44
N GLU A 58 -6.65 -0.27 15.34
CA GLU A 58 -6.49 -1.54 14.61
C GLU A 58 -6.26 -1.32 13.11
N GLU A 59 -7.04 -0.44 12.46
CA GLU A 59 -6.84 -0.10 11.04
C GLU A 59 -5.48 0.57 10.79
N ILE A 60 -5.01 1.38 11.73
CA ILE A 60 -3.69 2.03 11.65
C ILE A 60 -2.58 1.00 11.80
N GLU A 61 -2.70 0.11 12.79
CA GLU A 61 -1.75 -0.97 13.04
C GLU A 61 -1.63 -1.91 11.84
N ASP A 62 -2.75 -2.38 11.28
CA ASP A 62 -2.78 -3.23 10.11
C ASP A 62 -2.08 -2.57 8.91
N ALA A 63 -2.37 -1.30 8.66
CA ALA A 63 -1.75 -0.56 7.57
C ALA A 63 -0.24 -0.37 7.78
N ILE A 64 0.21 -0.16 9.02
CA ILE A 64 1.64 -0.12 9.37
C ILE A 64 2.31 -1.47 9.06
N HIS A 65 1.71 -2.59 9.47
CA HIS A 65 2.26 -3.91 9.21
C HIS A 65 2.40 -4.20 7.70
N VAL A 66 1.36 -3.90 6.92
CA VAL A 66 1.39 -4.05 5.46
C VAL A 66 2.50 -3.18 4.85
N CYS A 67 2.60 -1.91 5.25
CA CYS A 67 3.63 -1.00 4.77
C CYS A 67 5.06 -1.48 5.11
N ALA A 68 5.26 -1.95 6.35
CA ALA A 68 6.55 -2.49 6.79
C ALA A 68 6.95 -3.73 5.97
N LEU A 69 6.00 -4.63 5.69
CA LEU A 69 6.25 -5.81 4.87
C LEU A 69 6.68 -5.44 3.44
N PHE A 70 5.97 -4.52 2.78
CA PHE A 70 6.38 -4.03 1.46
C PHE A 70 7.74 -3.34 1.48
N ASN A 71 8.03 -2.58 2.55
CA ASN A 71 9.34 -1.97 2.72
C ASN A 71 10.48 -3.01 2.77
N VAL A 72 10.28 -4.16 3.41
CA VAL A 72 11.25 -5.27 3.41
C VAL A 72 11.32 -5.92 2.02
N ILE A 73 10.18 -6.27 1.44
CA ILE A 73 10.10 -6.94 0.13
C ILE A 73 10.80 -6.11 -0.95
N ASN A 74 10.49 -4.82 -1.05
CA ASN A 74 11.06 -3.93 -2.06
C ASN A 74 12.58 -3.87 -1.93
N ARG A 75 13.11 -3.70 -0.71
CA ARG A 75 14.56 -3.66 -0.47
C ARG A 75 15.26 -4.95 -0.89
N VAL A 76 14.67 -6.10 -0.62
CA VAL A 76 15.23 -7.40 -1.02
C VAL A 76 15.15 -7.57 -2.55
N ALA A 77 14.01 -7.27 -3.15
CA ALA A 77 13.79 -7.35 -4.60
C ALA A 77 14.79 -6.47 -5.36
N ASP A 78 14.90 -5.20 -4.96
CA ASP A 78 15.81 -4.23 -5.59
C ASP A 78 17.27 -4.67 -5.43
N SER A 79 17.65 -5.18 -4.25
CA SER A 79 19.02 -5.65 -3.97
C SER A 79 19.42 -6.87 -4.80
N LEU A 80 18.45 -7.69 -5.22
CA LEU A 80 18.67 -8.90 -6.01
C LEU A 80 18.39 -8.70 -7.51
N GLY A 81 18.00 -7.49 -7.93
CA GLY A 81 17.65 -7.20 -9.33
C GLY A 81 16.38 -7.91 -9.78
N PHE A 82 15.41 -8.09 -8.86
CA PHE A 82 14.13 -8.69 -9.21
C PHE A 82 13.32 -7.70 -10.03
N GLU A 83 12.87 -8.10 -11.22
CA GLU A 83 11.97 -7.29 -12.03
C GLU A 83 10.51 -7.69 -11.76
N PRO A 84 9.59 -6.72 -11.66
CA PRO A 84 8.17 -7.02 -11.62
C PRO A 84 7.77 -7.84 -12.85
N ALA A 85 6.92 -8.84 -12.63
CA ALA A 85 6.34 -9.59 -13.73
C ALA A 85 5.55 -8.64 -14.66
N ASP A 86 5.53 -8.94 -15.96
CA ASP A 86 4.63 -8.22 -16.86
C ASP A 86 3.15 -8.57 -16.55
N ALA A 87 2.21 -7.87 -17.19
CA ALA A 87 0.79 -8.11 -16.97
C ALA A 87 0.39 -9.58 -17.16
N ASN A 88 1.04 -10.31 -18.07
CA ASN A 88 0.81 -11.73 -18.28
C ASN A 88 1.40 -12.57 -17.15
N GLY A 89 2.58 -12.23 -16.65
CA GLY A 89 3.23 -12.89 -15.53
C GLY A 89 2.44 -12.76 -14.23
N TYR A 90 1.81 -11.62 -13.95
CA TYR A 90 0.89 -11.50 -12.81
C TYR A 90 -0.34 -12.40 -12.96
N GLN A 91 -0.91 -12.53 -14.16
CA GLN A 91 -2.05 -13.43 -14.41
C GLN A 91 -1.65 -14.91 -14.24
N VAL A 92 -0.46 -15.28 -14.70
CA VAL A 92 0.09 -16.63 -14.54
C VAL A 92 0.34 -16.94 -13.06
N SER A 93 0.96 -16.03 -12.32
CA SER A 93 1.21 -16.19 -10.88
C SER A 93 -0.08 -16.26 -10.07
N ALA A 94 -1.08 -15.42 -10.38
CA ALA A 94 -2.39 -15.47 -9.74
C ALA A 94 -3.08 -16.83 -9.96
N ARG A 95 -3.00 -17.37 -11.19
CA ARG A 95 -3.54 -18.70 -11.50
C ARG A 95 -2.78 -19.82 -10.79
N MET A 96 -1.45 -19.71 -10.68
CA MET A 96 -0.65 -20.68 -9.92
C MET A 96 -1.00 -20.68 -8.44
N LEU A 97 -1.17 -19.51 -7.82
CA LEU A 97 -1.60 -19.38 -6.43
C LEU A 97 -2.99 -19.98 -6.18
N LEU A 98 -3.92 -19.78 -7.12
CA LEU A 98 -5.26 -20.38 -7.04
C LEU A 98 -5.22 -21.92 -7.10
N ASP A 99 -4.37 -22.48 -7.95
CA ASP A 99 -4.28 -23.93 -8.16
C ASP A 99 -3.46 -24.63 -7.07
N LYS A 100 -2.37 -24.01 -6.62
CA LYS A 100 -1.35 -24.65 -5.77
C LYS A 100 -1.29 -24.13 -4.33
N GLY A 101 -1.94 -23.02 -4.02
CA GLY A 101 -1.80 -22.35 -2.73
C GLY A 101 -0.38 -21.82 -2.49
N TYR A 102 -0.04 -21.59 -1.23
CA TYR A 102 1.24 -21.04 -0.78
C TYR A 102 2.24 -22.12 -0.30
N ALA A 103 2.05 -23.39 -0.70
CA ALA A 103 2.83 -24.53 -0.20
C ALA A 103 4.28 -24.58 -0.72
#